data_AF-A0A8S2V6Y2-F1
#
_entry.id   AF-A0A8S2V6Y2-F1
#
_cell.length_a   1.000
_cell.length_b   1.000
_cell.length_c   1.000
_cell.angle_alpha   90.00
_cell.angle_beta   90.00
_cell.angle_gamma   90.00
#
_symmetry.space_group_name_H-M   'P 1'
#
loop_
_entity.id
_entity.type
_entity.pdbx_description
1 polymer ?
#
loop_
_entity_poly.entity_id
_entity_poly.type
_entity_poly.pdbx_seq_one_letter_code
_entity_poly.pdbx_strand_id
1 'polypeptide(L)' 'VVVFLDAHCEANTGWLEPLLYRIKQKRSAILCPSIDMVGEQNMGYSGTGFGSVGGFWWS' A
#
# COMPACT_ATOMS: atom_id res chain seq x y z
N VAL A 1 -6.07 -2.42 -15.75
CA VAL A 1 -5.59 -1.81 -14.48
C VAL A 1 -4.09 -2.05 -14.46
N VAL A 2 -3.31 -1.04 -14.09
CA VAL A 2 -1.86 -1.18 -13.90
C VAL A 2 -1.59 -1.04 -12.42
N VAL A 3 -0.74 -1.91 -11.87
CA VAL A 3 -0.33 -1.87 -10.47
C VAL A 3 1.19 -1.72 -10.46
N PHE A 4 1.68 -0.71 -9.75
CA PHE A 4 3.10 -0.47 -9.56
C PHE A 4 3.49 -0.96 -8.17
N LEU A 5 4.55 -1.78 -8.10
CA LEU A 5 5.14 -2.29 -6.87
C LEU A 5 6.65 -2.14 -6.97
N ASP A 6 7.30 -1.86 -5.84
CA ASP A 6 8.75 -1.90 -5.76
C ASP A 6 9.25 -3.35 -5.77
N ALA A 7 10.51 -3.53 -6.17
CA ALA A 7 11.15 -4.85 -6.28
C ALA A 7 11.36 -5.56 -4.93
N HIS A 8 11.06 -4.88 -3.81
CA HIS A 8 11.30 -5.33 -2.44
C HIS A 8 10.03 -5.25 -1.58
N CYS A 9 8.86 -5.38 -2.19
CA CYS A 9 7.58 -5.49 -1.48
C CYS A 9 7.16 -6.96 -1.26
N GLU A 10 6.45 -7.22 -0.16
CA GLU A 10 5.77 -8.48 0.10
C GLU A 10 4.26 -8.27 0.14
N ALA A 11 3.52 -8.98 -0.71
CA ALA A 11 2.07 -8.85 -0.81
C ALA A 11 1.36 -9.68 0.27
N ASN A 12 0.49 -9.05 1.07
CA ASN A 12 -0.31 -9.76 2.08
C ASN A 12 -1.56 -10.40 1.47
N THR A 13 -2.21 -11.31 2.19
CA THR A 13 -3.43 -12.00 1.75
C THR A 13 -4.55 -10.98 1.52
N GLY A 14 -5.19 -11.04 0.34
CA GLY A 14 -6.35 -10.20 0.01
C GLY A 14 -6.04 -8.72 -0.23
N TRP A 15 -4.77 -8.36 -0.48
CA TRP A 15 -4.36 -6.97 -0.67
C TRP A 15 -4.92 -6.30 -1.93
N LEU A 16 -5.28 -7.08 -2.96
CA LEU A 16 -5.56 -6.56 -4.31
C LEU A 16 -7.05 -6.33 -4.56
N GLU A 17 -7.92 -7.23 -4.11
CA GLU A 17 -9.35 -7.22 -4.36
C GLU A 17 -10.04 -5.93 -3.89
N PRO A 18 -9.72 -5.34 -2.72
CA PRO A 18 -10.29 -4.07 -2.29
C PRO A 18 -9.94 -2.90 -3.23
N LEU A 19 -8.70 -2.89 -3.76
CA LEU A 19 -8.24 -1.86 -4.68
C LEU A 19 -8.98 -1.96 -6.02
N LEU A 20 -9.09 -3.17 -6.57
CA LEU A 20 -9.79 -3.40 -7.83
C LEU A 20 -11.29 -3.10 -7.72
N TYR A 21 -11.90 -3.45 -6.59
CA TYR A 21 -13.30 -3.12 -6.30
C TYR A 21 -13.53 -1.60 -6.31
N ARG A 22 -12.64 -0.83 -5.67
CA ARG A 22 -12.73 0.63 -5.63
C ARG A 22 -12.49 1.29 -7.00
N ILE A 23 -11.60 0.74 -7.83
CA ILE A 23 -11.39 1.18 -9.23
C ILE A 23 -12.64 0.88 -10.08
N LYS A 24 -13.26 -0.29 -9.89
CA LYS A 24 -14.52 -0.65 -10.58
C LYS A 24 -15.61 0.39 -10.31
N GLN A 25 -15.71 0.90 -9.08
CA GLN A 25 -16.67 1.94 -8.71
C GLN A 25 -16.32 3.33 -9.26
N LYS A 26 -15.04 3.71 -9.34
CA LYS A 26 -14.58 4.99 -9.92
C LYS A 26 -13.28 4.80 -10.69
N ARG A 27 -13.37 4.82 -12.02
CA ARG A 27 -12.20 4.61 -12.90
C ARG A 27 -11.13 5.70 -12.82
N SER A 28 -11.47 6.88 -12.33
CA SER A 28 -10.53 7.98 -12.09
C SER A 28 -9.89 7.96 -10.70
N ALA A 29 -10.18 6.96 -9.86
CA ALA A 29 -9.51 6.82 -8.57
C ALA A 29 -8.09 6.24 -8.74
N ILE A 30 -7.11 6.92 -8.14
CA ILE A 30 -5.76 6.41 -7.92
C ILE A 30 -5.70 5.99 -6.45
N LEU A 31 -5.20 4.79 -6.18
CA LEU A 31 -5.25 4.16 -4.86
C LEU A 31 -3.86 3.73 -4.42
N CYS A 32 -3.64 3.74 -3.11
CA CYS A 32 -2.45 3.19 -2.45
C CYS A 32 -2.92 2.15 -1.42
N PRO A 33 -2.35 0.93 -1.38
CA PRO A 33 -2.58 0.00 -0.29
C PRO A 33 -2.03 0.56 1.04
N SER A 34 -2.44 -0.03 2.16
CA SER A 34 -1.68 0.15 3.41
C SER A 34 -0.29 -0.45 3.22
N ILE A 35 0.75 0.28 3.62
CA ILE A 35 2.15 -0.14 3.45
C ILE A 35 2.69 -0.55 4.81
N ASP A 36 2.74 -1.85 5.07
CA ASP A 36 3.34 -2.39 6.29
C ASP A 36 4.87 -2.39 6.24
N MET A 37 5.50 -2.47 7.41
CA MET A 37 6.95 -2.42 7.52
C MET A 37 7.55 -3.83 7.51
N VAL A 38 8.53 -4.05 6.64
CA VAL A 38 9.45 -5.19 6.72
C VAL A 38 10.81 -4.66 7.17
N GLY A 39 11.32 -5.18 8.28
CA GLY A 39 12.57 -4.72 8.88
C GLY A 39 13.77 -5.05 8.00
N GLU A 40 14.57 -4.05 7.65
CA GLU A 40 15.75 -4.19 6.79
C GLU A 40 16.78 -5.21 7.30
N GLN A 41 16.95 -5.30 8.63
CA GLN A 41 18.03 -6.09 9.25
C GLN A 41 17.65 -7.55 9.51
N ASN A 42 16.37 -7.82 9.77
CA ASN A 42 15.89 -9.13 10.23
C ASN A 42 14.68 -9.66 9.47
N MET A 43 14.22 -8.96 8.43
CA MET A 43 13.01 -9.27 7.66
C MET A 43 11.75 -9.42 8.54
N GLY A 44 11.73 -8.79 9.73
CA GLY A 44 10.59 -8.83 10.63
C GLY A 44 9.43 -8.02 10.09
N TYR A 45 8.23 -8.62 10.03
CA TYR A 45 7.02 -7.94 9.59
C TYR A 45 6.33 -7.21 10.75
N SER A 46 5.93 -5.96 10.53
CA SER A 46 5.18 -5.14 11.47
C SER A 46 4.09 -4.36 10.73
N GLY A 47 2.84 -4.59 11.14
CA GLY A 47 1.70 -3.85 10.60
C GLY A 47 1.82 -2.35 10.89
N THR A 48 1.50 -1.53 9.91
CA THR A 48 1.34 -0.09 10.12
C THR A 48 -0.02 0.19 10.75
N GLY A 49 -0.04 1.05 11.76
CA GLY A 49 -1.29 1.45 12.42
C GLY A 49 -2.26 2.15 11.46
N PHE A 50 -3.53 2.23 11.86
CA PHE A 50 -4.56 2.88 11.04
C PHE A 50 -4.39 4.40 10.98
N GLY A 51 -4.61 4.98 9.79
CA GLY A 51 -4.89 6.42 9.65
C GLY A 51 -3.71 7.33 9.32
N SER A 52 -2.53 6.78 9.00
CA SER A 52 -1.45 7.60 8.45
C SER A 52 -1.78 7.97 6.99
N VAL A 53 -1.62 9.25 6.64
CA VAL A 53 -1.85 9.76 5.29
C VAL A 53 -0.58 10.42 4.76
N GLY A 54 -0.32 10.26 3.47
CA GLY A 54 0.83 10.89 2.82
C GLY A 54 0.79 12.40 2.97
N GLY A 55 1.91 12.99 3.35
CA GLY A 55 2.10 14.43 3.48
C GLY A 55 3.50 14.84 3.02
N PHE A 56 3.70 16.14 2.86
CA PHE A 56 5.02 16.71 2.56
C PHE A 56 5.17 18.02 3.33
N TRP A 57 6.42 18.40 3.62
CA TRP A 57 6.75 19.66 4.27
C TRP A 57 7.91 20.34 3.51
N TRP A 58 8.04 21.67 3.68
CA TRP A 58 9.03 22.48 2.96
C TRP A 58 10.21 22.95 3.82
N SER A 59 10.03 23.07 5.15
CA SER A 59 11.08 23.36 6.14
C SER A 59 10.55 23.16 7.55
#